data_AF-A0A974B9H1-F1
#
_entry.id   AF-A0A974B9H1-F1
#
_cell.length_a   1.000
_cell.length_b   1.000
_cell.length_c   1.000
_cell.angle_alpha   90.00
_cell.angle_beta   90.00
_cell.angle_gamma   90.00
#
_symmetry.space_group_name_H-M   'P 1'
#
loop_
_entity.id
_entity.type
_entity.pdbx_description
1 polymer ?
#
loop_
_entity_poly.entity_id
_entity_poly.type
_entity_poly.pdbx_seq_one_letter_code
_entity_poly.pdbx_strand_id
1 'polypeptide(L)'
;ITLCRGDSNLCRQKAAVYSLDVEANPPERIFQLIDQVNPSIFCIHSTNYKQALQLKTPEMPTGANFDRLLQEFGGAAFSAEPEQWREDTEAPNPPGANENHTYEFGAPIQTEDAFLRLPSPVVSSWCSDANPAGFLVNQATKCIRSVSVEKCESIPGLSMLFYINSSILAVNVTVQSVVLQSLDGGRTLLEDSDILRLPVASGELCSNVVLRVSYHITYTDTGEIVEAAAAFVLGAITEEALSVQQSFQISFTQVDTKPVPLSGSPGYVVGLPVRAGFRPQGYPFLLCSPCSGPAPQTPSSMDISQGSNKHSQLSILQSSPSQDCLAAQGPRAPVLFGQNMISGCKLRITAALKCQPLAQTLLDVLKGQSFPEYVASFGNSQAQDVLDWVPITHLQLSEQRRSNPLQGSCQIPVSLGIEVKWTKYGSLVNPQARIVNVTATLSTTTLKQLPSGRERIIPVTSSVVFTDISSPAQPGYKAWPTINLKLPFDFFYPFV
;
A
#
# COMPACT_ATOMS: atom_id res chain seq x y z
N ILE A 1 -25.94 -24.36 -15.40
CA ILE A 1 -25.48 -24.77 -16.75
C ILE A 1 -25.41 -26.28 -16.76
N THR A 2 -26.12 -26.93 -17.68
CA THR A 2 -26.41 -28.36 -17.73
C THR A 2 -25.17 -29.19 -18.04
N LEU A 3 -24.98 -30.31 -17.34
CA LEU A 3 -23.85 -31.23 -17.51
C LEU A 3 -24.14 -32.16 -18.70
N CYS A 4 -23.44 -31.97 -19.83
CA CYS A 4 -23.51 -32.89 -20.96
C CYS A 4 -22.79 -34.20 -20.60
N ARG A 5 -23.54 -35.28 -20.34
CA ARG A 5 -23.04 -36.66 -20.36
C ARG A 5 -23.18 -37.17 -21.79
N GLY A 6 -22.07 -37.34 -22.53
CA GLY A 6 -22.17 -37.93 -23.87
C GLY A 6 -20.92 -38.00 -24.74
N ASP A 7 -19.83 -37.28 -24.46
CA ASP A 7 -18.65 -37.34 -25.33
C ASP A 7 -17.59 -38.34 -24.85
N SER A 8 -17.15 -39.20 -25.77
CA SER A 8 -16.13 -40.24 -25.56
C SER A 8 -14.69 -39.72 -25.41
N ASN A 9 -14.51 -38.40 -25.25
CA ASN A 9 -13.21 -37.74 -25.27
C ASN A 9 -12.95 -36.97 -23.97
N LEU A 10 -12.96 -37.68 -22.85
CA LEU A 10 -12.47 -37.14 -21.58
C LEU A 10 -10.95 -37.28 -21.54
N CYS A 11 -10.22 -36.19 -21.28
CA CYS A 11 -8.76 -36.22 -21.14
C CYS A 11 -8.38 -37.07 -19.91
N ARG A 12 -7.79 -38.23 -20.18
CA ARG A 12 -7.24 -39.16 -19.19
C ARG A 12 -5.80 -38.74 -18.90
N GLN A 13 -5.51 -38.36 -17.67
CA GLN A 13 -4.14 -38.15 -17.22
C GLN A 13 -3.69 -39.38 -16.43
N LYS A 14 -2.51 -39.91 -16.76
CA LYS A 14 -1.91 -40.98 -15.97
C LYS A 14 -1.45 -40.41 -14.63
N ALA A 15 -2.04 -40.89 -13.55
CA ALA A 15 -1.68 -40.57 -12.19
C ALA A 15 -0.93 -41.76 -11.57
N ALA A 16 0.21 -41.49 -10.94
CA ALA A 16 0.96 -42.49 -10.19
C ALA A 16 0.42 -42.53 -8.76
N VAL A 17 -0.11 -43.67 -8.35
CA VAL A 17 -0.55 -43.95 -6.98
C VAL A 17 0.49 -44.84 -6.34
N TYR A 18 0.93 -44.45 -5.15
CA TYR A 18 1.86 -45.24 -4.34
C TYR A 18 1.12 -45.71 -3.10
N SER A 19 1.16 -47.02 -2.84
CA SER A 19 0.73 -47.62 -1.58
C SER A 19 1.89 -48.36 -0.94
N LEU A 20 1.85 -48.51 0.38
CA LEU A 20 2.83 -49.29 1.12
C LEU A 20 2.18 -50.59 1.54
N ASP A 21 2.74 -51.71 1.13
CA ASP A 21 2.35 -53.02 1.67
C ASP A 21 3.10 -53.24 2.98
N VAL A 22 2.36 -53.07 4.07
CA VAL A 22 2.86 -53.18 5.45
C VAL A 22 2.92 -54.63 5.94
N GLU A 23 2.35 -55.59 5.19
CA GLU A 23 2.35 -57.01 5.53
C GLU A 23 3.60 -57.74 4.95
N ALA A 24 4.26 -57.16 3.94
CA ALA A 24 5.55 -57.61 3.43
C ALA A 24 6.70 -57.28 4.42
N ASN A 25 7.69 -58.16 4.55
CA ASN A 25 8.86 -57.91 5.40
C ASN A 25 10.19 -58.13 4.62
N PRO A 26 10.92 -57.05 4.28
CA PRO A 26 10.67 -55.65 4.66
C PRO A 26 9.45 -55.04 3.91
N PRO A 27 8.81 -53.98 4.47
CA PRO A 27 7.65 -53.34 3.87
C PRO A 27 7.94 -52.85 2.46
N GLU A 28 7.09 -53.23 1.51
CA GLU A 28 7.33 -53.00 0.09
C GLU A 28 6.45 -51.84 -0.42
N ARG A 29 7.03 -50.99 -1.27
CA ARG A 29 6.30 -49.89 -1.91
C ARG A 29 5.70 -50.37 -3.22
N ILE A 30 4.37 -50.37 -3.29
CA ILE A 30 3.63 -50.69 -4.50
C ILE A 30 3.37 -49.41 -5.29
N PHE A 31 3.72 -49.44 -6.57
CA PHE A 31 3.49 -48.37 -7.53
C PHE A 31 2.48 -48.83 -8.59
N GLN A 32 1.44 -48.04 -8.81
CA GLN A 32 0.48 -48.27 -9.88
C GLN A 32 0.18 -46.98 -10.63
N LEU A 33 0.16 -47.07 -11.96
CA LEU A 33 -0.28 -45.99 -12.85
C LEU A 33 -1.76 -46.20 -13.18
N ILE A 34 -2.60 -45.28 -12.75
CA ILE A 34 -4.04 -45.28 -13.06
C ILE A 34 -4.39 -44.12 -13.99
N ASP A 35 -5.40 -44.31 -14.85
CA ASP A 35 -5.93 -43.24 -15.68
C ASP A 35 -7.00 -42.45 -14.89
N GLN A 36 -6.70 -41.19 -14.55
CA GLN A 36 -7.61 -40.31 -13.83
C GLN A 36 -8.21 -39.27 -14.77
N VAL A 37 -9.52 -39.09 -14.72
CA VAL A 37 -10.24 -38.11 -15.53
C VAL A 37 -10.43 -36.82 -14.75
N ASN A 38 -9.89 -35.71 -15.25
CA ASN A 38 -10.01 -34.39 -14.64
C ASN A 38 -10.99 -33.48 -15.43
N PRO A 39 -12.13 -33.06 -14.86
CA PRO A 39 -13.12 -32.23 -15.55
C PRO A 39 -12.75 -30.73 -15.65
N SER A 40 -11.62 -30.28 -15.09
CA SER A 40 -11.22 -28.86 -15.01
C SER A 40 -10.08 -28.46 -15.97
N ILE A 41 -9.71 -29.31 -16.93
CA ILE A 41 -8.61 -29.06 -17.87
C ILE A 41 -9.16 -28.95 -19.30
N PHE A 42 -8.91 -27.82 -19.96
CA PHE A 42 -9.06 -27.69 -21.42
C PHE A 42 -7.82 -28.30 -22.11
N CYS A 43 -8.03 -29.18 -23.09
CA CYS A 43 -6.94 -29.78 -23.86
C CYS A 43 -6.65 -28.92 -25.11
N ILE A 44 -5.44 -28.35 -25.20
CA ILE A 44 -4.99 -27.55 -26.35
C ILE A 44 -4.42 -28.49 -27.42
N HIS A 45 -4.99 -28.43 -28.63
CA HIS A 45 -4.44 -29.06 -29.82
C HIS A 45 -3.26 -28.22 -30.34
N SER A 46 -2.04 -28.72 -30.25
CA SER A 46 -0.84 -28.01 -30.69
C SER A 46 -0.72 -28.05 -32.22
N THR A 47 -0.97 -26.93 -32.89
CA THR A 47 -0.53 -26.71 -34.29
C THR A 47 0.87 -26.11 -34.27
N ASN A 48 1.85 -26.91 -34.66
CA ASN A 48 3.29 -26.59 -34.60
C ASN A 48 3.69 -25.68 -35.79
N TYR A 49 3.54 -24.36 -35.65
CA TYR A 49 3.92 -23.39 -36.70
C TYR A 49 5.37 -22.90 -36.52
N LYS A 50 6.31 -23.58 -37.18
CA LYS A 50 7.78 -23.37 -37.07
C LYS A 50 8.28 -21.97 -37.45
N GLN A 51 7.50 -21.16 -38.16
CA GLN A 51 7.92 -19.84 -38.64
C GLN A 51 7.79 -18.72 -37.59
N ALA A 52 7.09 -18.97 -36.46
CA ALA A 52 6.95 -18.00 -35.37
C ALA A 52 8.14 -18.00 -34.37
N LEU A 53 9.16 -18.83 -34.57
CA LEU A 53 10.29 -19.02 -33.65
C LEU A 53 11.57 -18.25 -34.05
N GLN A 54 11.50 -17.24 -34.91
CA GLN A 54 12.65 -16.40 -35.23
C GLN A 54 12.46 -14.97 -34.74
N LEU A 55 13.03 -14.64 -33.57
CA LEU A 55 13.39 -13.26 -33.24
C LEU A 55 14.71 -12.94 -33.95
N LYS A 56 14.73 -11.91 -34.80
CA LYS A 56 15.98 -11.33 -35.29
C LYS A 56 16.60 -10.47 -34.18
N THR A 57 17.89 -10.68 -33.92
CA THR A 57 18.69 -9.83 -33.05
C THR A 57 18.85 -8.43 -33.66
N PRO A 58 18.52 -7.34 -32.94
CA PRO A 58 18.62 -5.99 -33.46
C PRO A 58 20.09 -5.55 -33.62
N GLU A 59 20.34 -4.71 -34.63
CA GLU A 59 21.65 -4.14 -34.96
C GLU A 59 22.01 -3.01 -33.97
N MET A 60 23.24 -3.00 -33.45
CA MET A 60 23.66 -1.99 -32.46
C MET A 60 23.88 -0.62 -33.12
N PRO A 61 23.38 0.48 -32.52
CA PRO A 61 23.63 1.82 -33.02
C PRO A 61 25.10 2.22 -32.85
N THR A 62 25.66 2.77 -33.91
CA THR A 62 26.98 3.36 -34.08
C THR A 62 26.83 4.71 -34.77
N GLY A 63 27.83 5.59 -34.69
CA GLY A 63 27.74 6.93 -35.27
C GLY A 63 27.41 6.97 -36.77
N ALA A 64 27.65 5.89 -37.53
CA ALA A 64 27.38 5.82 -38.96
C ALA A 64 25.98 5.28 -39.32
N ASN A 65 25.31 4.54 -38.42
CA ASN A 65 24.00 3.94 -38.68
C ASN A 65 22.87 4.53 -37.81
N PHE A 66 23.21 5.44 -36.89
CA PHE A 66 22.28 6.04 -35.95
C PHE A 66 21.12 6.75 -36.63
N ASP A 67 21.37 7.62 -37.62
CA ASP A 67 20.31 8.39 -38.29
C ASP A 67 19.34 7.47 -39.05
N ARG A 68 19.85 6.37 -39.62
CA ARG A 68 19.01 5.36 -40.30
C ARG A 68 18.13 4.62 -39.29
N LEU A 69 18.72 4.17 -38.18
CA LEU A 69 17.99 3.47 -37.12
C LEU A 69 16.96 4.38 -36.43
N LEU A 70 17.29 5.67 -36.28
CA LEU A 70 16.37 6.68 -35.75
C LEU A 70 15.22 6.98 -36.71
N GLN A 71 15.45 6.97 -38.03
CA GLN A 71 14.34 7.07 -39.00
C GLN A 71 13.45 5.83 -39.02
N GLU A 72 14.03 4.64 -38.87
CA GLU A 72 13.32 3.36 -38.98
C GLU A 72 12.55 3.00 -37.69
N PHE A 73 13.09 3.36 -36.52
CA PHE A 73 12.53 3.00 -35.21
C PHE A 73 12.19 4.19 -34.30
N GLY A 74 12.55 5.42 -34.67
CA GLY A 74 12.36 6.63 -33.85
C GLY A 74 10.96 7.26 -33.91
N GLY A 75 9.92 6.45 -34.14
CA GLY A 75 8.53 6.87 -34.00
C GLY A 75 8.13 7.08 -32.52
N ALA A 76 7.15 7.95 -32.27
CA ALA A 76 6.77 8.42 -30.94
C ALA A 76 6.32 7.29 -29.99
N ALA A 77 7.26 6.80 -29.18
CA ALA A 77 6.98 6.07 -27.95
C ALA A 77 7.08 6.94 -26.70
N PHE A 78 7.61 8.17 -26.79
CA PHE A 78 7.62 9.16 -25.71
C PHE A 78 7.64 10.58 -26.29
N SER A 79 6.49 11.24 -26.35
CA SER A 79 6.40 12.69 -26.56
C SER A 79 5.96 13.35 -25.25
N ALA A 80 6.89 14.01 -24.58
CA ALA A 80 6.60 15.04 -23.59
C ALA A 80 6.58 16.38 -24.34
N GLU A 81 5.40 16.84 -24.74
CA GLU A 81 5.22 18.24 -25.14
C GLU A 81 4.82 19.07 -23.91
N PRO A 82 5.38 20.28 -23.74
CA PRO A 82 5.10 21.11 -22.58
C PRO A 82 3.79 21.88 -22.79
N GLU A 83 2.79 21.61 -21.96
CA GLU A 83 1.60 22.46 -21.88
C GLU A 83 2.00 23.85 -21.37
N GLN A 84 1.60 24.83 -22.16
CA GLN A 84 1.86 26.24 -22.01
C GLN A 84 1.12 26.78 -20.78
N TRP A 85 1.89 27.24 -19.80
CA TRP A 85 1.39 27.89 -18.58
C TRP A 85 0.57 29.13 -18.97
N ARG A 86 -0.72 29.13 -18.64
CA ARG A 86 -1.45 30.37 -18.37
C ARG A 86 -1.22 30.71 -16.91
N GLU A 87 -0.58 31.85 -16.66
CA GLU A 87 -0.62 32.53 -15.37
C GLU A 87 -2.07 32.96 -15.11
N ASP A 88 -2.77 32.21 -14.26
CA ASP A 88 -3.89 32.73 -13.49
C ASP A 88 -3.42 32.80 -12.03
N THR A 89 -2.85 33.95 -11.68
CA THR A 89 -2.76 34.44 -10.31
C THR A 89 -4.16 34.62 -9.76
N GLU A 90 -4.64 33.67 -8.96
CA GLU A 90 -5.51 33.86 -7.79
C GLU A 90 -5.77 32.49 -7.16
N ALA A 91 -5.22 32.27 -5.96
CA ALA A 91 -5.54 31.10 -5.15
C ALA A 91 -7.06 31.09 -4.89
N PRO A 92 -7.79 30.00 -5.17
CA PRO A 92 -9.19 29.92 -4.78
C PRO A 92 -9.25 29.92 -3.25
N ASN A 93 -9.98 30.89 -2.69
CA ASN A 93 -10.39 30.87 -1.29
C ASN A 93 -11.01 29.49 -0.96
N PRO A 94 -10.79 28.96 0.26
CA PRO A 94 -11.36 27.68 0.65
C PRO A 94 -12.90 27.73 0.54
N PRO A 95 -13.54 26.71 -0.08
CA PRO A 95 -14.99 26.63 -0.11
C PRO A 95 -15.52 26.51 1.32
N GLY A 96 -16.62 27.23 1.57
CA GLY A 96 -17.18 27.47 2.89
C GLY A 96 -17.57 26.21 3.65
N ALA A 97 -17.52 26.36 4.98
CA ALA A 97 -18.02 25.42 5.96
C ALA A 97 -19.41 24.89 5.60
N ASN A 98 -19.51 23.56 5.42
CA ASN A 98 -20.65 22.66 5.69
C ASN A 98 -20.70 21.47 4.71
N GLU A 99 -19.62 20.69 4.61
CA GLU A 99 -19.67 19.35 4.02
C GLU A 99 -19.07 18.37 5.02
N ASN A 100 -19.67 17.18 5.19
CA ASN A 100 -19.14 16.13 6.08
C ASN A 100 -17.68 15.84 5.70
N HIS A 101 -16.74 16.25 6.57
CA HIS A 101 -15.32 16.31 6.22
C HIS A 101 -14.68 14.93 6.36
N THR A 102 -14.79 14.14 5.30
CA THR A 102 -14.10 12.85 5.15
C THR A 102 -12.64 13.06 4.76
N TYR A 103 -11.69 12.50 5.52
CA TYR A 103 -10.27 12.57 5.20
C TYR A 103 -9.85 11.45 4.23
N GLU A 104 -9.04 11.80 3.23
CA GLU A 104 -8.38 10.84 2.35
C GLU A 104 -7.06 10.34 2.95
N PHE A 105 -6.63 9.14 2.57
CA PHE A 105 -5.37 8.57 3.03
C PHE A 105 -4.18 9.50 2.71
N GLY A 106 -3.34 9.77 3.72
CA GLY A 106 -2.16 10.61 3.58
C GLY A 106 -2.44 12.12 3.58
N ALA A 107 -3.70 12.55 3.50
CA ALA A 107 -4.05 13.95 3.62
C ALA A 107 -3.66 14.48 5.02
N PRO A 108 -3.10 15.70 5.12
CA PRO A 108 -2.73 16.26 6.41
C PRO A 108 -3.99 16.52 7.25
N ILE A 109 -4.00 16.01 8.49
CA ILE A 109 -5.12 16.17 9.41
C ILE A 109 -5.22 17.64 9.81
N GLN A 110 -6.31 18.30 9.43
CA GLN A 110 -6.53 19.73 9.69
C GLN A 110 -6.93 19.99 11.15
N THR A 111 -6.45 21.10 11.71
CA THR A 111 -6.86 21.64 13.01
C THR A 111 -7.32 23.09 12.84
N GLU A 112 -8.01 23.67 13.83
CA GLU A 112 -8.50 25.07 13.74
C GLU A 112 -7.41 26.08 13.34
N ASP A 113 -6.18 25.89 13.84
CA ASP A 113 -5.07 26.81 13.61
C ASP A 113 -4.15 26.39 12.44
N ALA A 114 -4.11 25.11 12.06
CA ALA A 114 -3.31 24.57 10.96
C ALA A 114 -3.57 23.07 10.70
N PHE A 115 -2.65 22.22 11.16
CA PHE A 115 -2.68 20.76 11.03
C PHE A 115 -2.25 20.11 12.35
N LEU A 116 -2.64 18.85 12.56
CA LEU A 116 -2.18 18.04 13.67
C LEU A 116 -0.66 17.84 13.54
N ARG A 117 0.09 18.29 14.54
CA ARG A 117 1.55 18.30 14.51
C ARG A 117 2.11 17.01 15.09
N LEU A 118 2.97 16.34 14.34
CA LEU A 118 3.70 15.16 14.80
C LEU A 118 5.21 15.38 14.59
N PRO A 119 5.95 15.86 15.60
CA PRO A 119 7.34 16.24 15.41
C PRO A 119 8.22 15.13 14.84
N SER A 120 9.13 15.49 13.93
CA SER A 120 9.99 14.53 13.23
C SER A 120 11.36 15.11 12.88
N PRO A 121 12.38 14.25 12.66
CA PRO A 121 13.67 14.68 12.14
C PRO A 121 13.57 14.88 10.61
N VAL A 122 13.52 16.13 10.15
CA VAL A 122 13.30 16.43 8.72
C VAL A 122 14.63 16.45 7.94
N VAL A 123 15.59 17.28 8.37
CA VAL A 123 16.91 17.44 7.69
C VAL A 123 18.07 17.07 8.62
N SER A 124 17.84 17.06 9.92
CA SER A 124 18.83 16.74 10.95
C SER A 124 18.19 15.84 12.00
N SER A 125 18.97 15.39 12.99
CA SER A 125 18.42 14.68 14.14
C SER A 125 17.57 15.58 15.04
N TRP A 126 17.52 16.90 14.79
CA TRP A 126 16.74 17.86 15.58
C TRP A 126 15.24 17.78 15.29
N CYS A 127 14.42 17.94 16.33
CA CYS A 127 12.95 17.94 16.20
C CYS A 127 12.46 19.16 15.42
N SER A 128 11.67 18.92 14.37
CA SER A 128 10.84 19.93 13.72
C SER A 128 9.38 19.77 14.17
N ASP A 129 8.82 20.81 14.75
CA ASP A 129 7.45 20.83 15.28
C ASP A 129 6.38 21.11 14.22
N ALA A 130 6.78 21.42 12.99
CA ALA A 130 5.89 21.79 11.90
C ALA A 130 5.47 20.60 11.00
N ASN A 131 5.86 19.38 11.35
CA ASN A 131 5.56 18.20 10.54
C ASN A 131 4.08 17.81 10.67
N PRO A 132 3.28 17.85 9.59
CA PRO A 132 1.86 17.51 9.64
C PRO A 132 1.66 15.99 9.69
N ALA A 133 0.74 15.54 10.55
CA ALA A 133 0.31 14.15 10.59
C ALA A 133 -0.62 13.84 9.41
N GLY A 134 -0.29 12.81 8.63
CA GLY A 134 -1.13 12.30 7.55
C GLY A 134 -2.21 11.35 8.07
N PHE A 135 -3.44 11.50 7.60
CA PHE A 135 -4.55 10.63 7.95
C PHE A 135 -4.29 9.19 7.50
N LEU A 136 -4.54 8.22 8.40
CA LEU A 136 -4.27 6.77 8.22
C LEU A 136 -2.80 6.40 7.97
N VAL A 137 -1.87 7.32 8.15
CA VAL A 137 -0.43 7.03 8.07
C VAL A 137 0.08 6.80 9.49
N ASN A 138 0.24 5.53 9.88
CA ASN A 138 0.89 5.21 11.15
C ASN A 138 2.37 5.65 11.08
N GLN A 139 2.77 6.57 11.95
CA GLN A 139 4.14 7.07 12.01
C GLN A 139 4.70 6.87 13.41
N ALA A 140 5.99 6.52 13.48
CA ALA A 140 6.75 6.47 14.71
C ALA A 140 8.09 7.15 14.47
N THR A 141 8.26 8.34 15.02
CA THR A 141 9.45 9.18 14.82
C THR A 141 10.20 9.36 16.13
N LYS A 142 11.52 9.53 16.04
CA LYS A 142 12.38 9.91 17.15
C LYS A 142 13.22 11.10 16.72
N CYS A 143 13.31 12.11 17.56
CA CYS A 143 14.14 13.28 17.29
C CYS A 143 14.74 13.81 18.59
N ILE A 144 15.74 14.67 18.45
CA ILE A 144 16.50 15.26 19.54
C ILE A 144 16.09 16.73 19.68
N ARG A 145 15.87 17.19 20.90
CA ARG A 145 15.60 18.61 21.19
C ARG A 145 16.68 19.14 22.11
N SER A 146 17.17 20.35 21.82
CA SER A 146 18.09 21.07 22.71
C SER A 146 17.30 21.61 23.88
N VAL A 147 17.83 21.42 25.08
CA VAL A 147 17.15 21.81 26.32
C VAL A 147 18.13 22.48 27.26
N SER A 148 17.60 23.34 28.12
CA SER A 148 18.28 23.88 29.28
C SER A 148 17.25 24.06 30.39
N VAL A 149 17.66 23.88 31.65
CA VAL A 149 16.74 23.98 32.79
C VAL A 149 16.11 25.37 32.87
N GLU A 150 16.89 26.43 32.65
CA GLU A 150 16.42 27.83 32.64
C GLU A 150 15.34 28.13 31.59
N LYS A 151 15.37 27.44 30.44
CA LYS A 151 14.43 27.69 29.33
C LYS A 151 13.36 26.63 29.21
N CYS A 152 13.33 25.67 30.12
CA CYS A 152 12.48 24.49 30.02
C CYS A 152 10.99 24.84 29.93
N GLU A 153 10.53 25.81 30.70
CA GLU A 153 9.13 26.27 30.72
C GLU A 153 8.73 27.01 29.43
N SER A 154 9.71 27.60 28.73
CA SER A 154 9.50 28.38 27.52
C SER A 154 9.51 27.54 26.24
N ILE A 155 9.87 26.25 26.30
CA ILE A 155 9.96 25.38 25.12
C ILE A 155 8.61 24.69 24.89
N PRO A 156 7.86 25.02 23.82
CA PRO A 156 6.50 24.51 23.63
C PRO A 156 6.43 22.99 23.53
N GLY A 157 7.33 22.36 22.77
CA GLY A 157 7.36 20.91 22.59
C GLY A 157 7.79 20.09 23.81
N LEU A 158 8.08 20.71 24.97
CA LEU A 158 8.22 20.01 26.24
C LEU A 158 6.92 19.98 27.04
N SER A 159 5.93 20.80 26.67
CA SER A 159 4.65 20.93 27.36
C SER A 159 3.56 20.05 26.74
N MET A 160 2.74 19.43 27.58
CA MET A 160 1.57 18.66 27.13
C MET A 160 0.58 19.53 26.33
N LEU A 161 0.41 20.80 26.74
CA LEU A 161 -0.53 21.74 26.09
C LEU A 161 -0.24 21.90 24.60
N PHE A 162 1.03 21.86 24.20
CA PHE A 162 1.42 21.99 22.80
C PHE A 162 0.80 20.89 21.91
N TYR A 163 0.53 19.71 22.48
CA TYR A 163 0.04 18.53 21.75
C TYR A 163 -1.48 18.34 21.81
N ILE A 164 -2.16 18.93 22.80
CA ILE A 164 -3.61 18.78 23.03
C ILE A 164 -4.42 20.05 22.76
N ASN A 165 -3.79 21.23 22.74
CA ASN A 165 -4.45 22.51 22.50
C ASN A 165 -4.83 22.72 21.03
N SER A 166 -4.97 21.65 20.27
CA SER A 166 -5.44 21.66 18.89
C SER A 166 -6.71 20.84 18.82
N SER A 167 -7.79 21.43 18.33
CA SER A 167 -9.01 20.73 17.96
C SER A 167 -8.89 20.27 16.50
N ILE A 168 -9.13 18.99 16.25
CA ILE A 168 -9.20 18.42 14.91
C ILE A 168 -10.64 18.63 14.43
N LEU A 169 -10.91 19.70 13.68
CA LEU A 169 -12.23 20.01 13.10
C LEU A 169 -13.40 19.76 14.08
N ALA A 170 -13.35 20.37 15.28
CA ALA A 170 -14.30 20.22 16.40
C ALA A 170 -14.22 18.93 17.24
N VAL A 171 -13.25 18.04 16.99
CA VAL A 171 -12.88 16.93 17.89
C VAL A 171 -11.68 17.35 18.73
N ASN A 172 -11.88 17.49 20.04
CA ASN A 172 -10.80 17.83 20.97
C ASN A 172 -9.93 16.61 21.24
N VAL A 173 -8.61 16.82 21.31
CA VAL A 173 -7.67 15.76 21.70
C VAL A 173 -7.76 15.54 23.21
N THR A 174 -8.23 14.37 23.63
CA THR A 174 -8.34 14.01 25.05
C THR A 174 -7.06 13.37 25.56
N VAL A 175 -6.77 13.48 26.86
CA VAL A 175 -5.63 12.80 27.48
C VAL A 175 -6.06 11.39 27.88
N GLN A 176 -5.46 10.38 27.25
CA GLN A 176 -5.79 8.98 27.53
C GLN A 176 -5.05 8.44 28.76
N SER A 177 -3.77 8.77 28.88
CA SER A 177 -2.93 8.33 30.00
C SER A 177 -1.68 9.19 30.13
N VAL A 178 -1.17 9.30 31.36
CA VAL A 178 0.07 10.00 31.67
C VAL A 178 0.96 9.10 32.51
N VAL A 179 2.18 8.87 32.04
CA VAL A 179 3.19 8.05 32.73
C VAL A 179 4.37 8.93 33.12
N LEU A 180 4.77 8.90 34.38
CA LEU A 180 6.00 9.55 34.85
C LEU A 180 7.17 8.59 34.68
N GLN A 181 8.29 9.08 34.16
CA GLN A 181 9.55 8.37 33.99
C GLN A 181 10.63 9.02 34.87
N SER A 182 11.19 8.25 35.80
CA SER A 182 12.35 8.66 36.61
C SER A 182 13.63 8.71 35.76
N LEU A 183 14.65 9.40 36.25
CA LEU A 183 16.00 9.43 35.66
C LEU A 183 16.60 8.02 35.53
N ASP A 184 16.28 7.12 36.48
CA ASP A 184 16.70 5.71 36.46
C ASP A 184 15.88 4.83 35.49
N GLY A 185 14.93 5.41 34.76
CA GLY A 185 14.08 4.71 33.79
C GLY A 185 12.85 4.01 34.38
N GLY A 186 12.63 4.07 35.69
CA GLY A 186 11.40 3.60 36.34
C GLY A 186 10.17 4.34 35.82
N ARG A 187 9.06 3.62 35.59
CA ARG A 187 7.82 4.18 35.03
C ARG A 187 6.65 3.99 35.98
N THR A 188 5.90 5.06 36.22
CA THR A 188 4.72 5.07 37.07
C THR A 188 3.54 5.65 36.30
N LEU A 189 2.47 4.86 36.14
CA LEU A 189 1.21 5.34 35.58
C LEU A 189 0.48 6.21 36.61
N LEU A 190 0.01 7.39 36.21
CA LEU A 190 -0.81 8.24 37.07
C LEU A 190 -2.27 7.79 37.01
N GLU A 191 -2.94 7.71 38.16
CA GLU A 191 -4.35 7.35 38.25
C GLU A 191 -5.30 8.45 37.78
N ASP A 192 -4.86 9.71 37.84
CA ASP A 192 -5.62 10.88 37.38
C ASP A 192 -4.94 11.52 36.16
N SER A 193 -5.53 11.29 34.98
CA SER A 193 -5.08 11.82 33.69
C SER A 193 -5.67 13.20 33.35
N ASP A 194 -6.65 13.69 34.12
CA ASP A 194 -7.34 14.96 33.85
C ASP A 194 -6.51 16.17 34.30
N ILE A 195 -5.57 15.96 35.23
CA ILE A 195 -4.66 17.01 35.71
C ILE A 195 -3.48 17.16 34.74
N LEU A 196 -3.55 18.20 33.91
CA LEU A 196 -2.44 18.60 33.03
C LEU A 196 -1.21 19.02 33.84
N ARG A 197 -0.08 18.36 33.56
CA ARG A 197 1.21 18.68 34.18
C ARG A 197 2.07 19.46 33.19
N LEU A 198 2.42 20.68 33.57
CA LEU A 198 3.30 21.55 32.79
C LEU A 198 4.75 21.37 33.23
N PRO A 199 5.72 21.64 32.33
CA PRO A 199 7.13 21.69 32.70
C PRO A 199 7.34 22.71 33.81
N VAL A 200 8.06 22.31 34.87
CA VAL A 200 8.38 23.19 36.00
C VAL A 200 9.87 23.07 36.31
N ALA A 201 10.56 24.19 36.26
CA ALA A 201 11.96 24.30 36.66
C ALA A 201 12.07 24.49 38.19
N SER A 202 12.81 23.62 38.85
CA SER A 202 13.06 23.66 40.29
C SER A 202 14.54 23.44 40.58
N GLY A 203 15.29 24.54 40.74
CA GLY A 203 16.73 24.50 40.91
C GLY A 203 17.43 23.90 39.69
N GLU A 204 18.18 22.81 39.91
CA GLU A 204 18.97 22.11 38.87
C GLU A 204 18.14 21.09 38.06
N LEU A 205 16.83 20.99 38.30
CA LEU A 205 15.96 19.99 37.69
C LEU A 205 14.74 20.64 37.03
N CYS A 206 14.47 20.30 35.77
CA CYS A 206 13.18 20.55 35.15
C CYS A 206 12.34 19.27 35.14
N SER A 207 11.17 19.29 35.77
CA SER A 207 10.25 18.16 35.87
C SER A 207 9.05 18.29 34.92
N ASN A 208 8.31 17.20 34.70
CA ASN A 208 7.11 17.12 33.83
C ASN A 208 7.39 17.41 32.35
N VAL A 209 8.55 17.02 31.86
CA VAL A 209 8.98 17.23 30.48
C VAL A 209 8.46 16.11 29.59
N VAL A 210 7.76 16.43 28.49
CA VAL A 210 7.28 15.41 27.54
C VAL A 210 8.46 14.69 26.86
N LEU A 211 8.61 13.39 27.10
CA LEU A 211 9.57 12.51 26.42
C LEU A 211 8.91 11.66 25.33
N ARG A 212 7.62 11.33 25.49
CA ARG A 212 6.87 10.58 24.48
C ARG A 212 5.44 11.10 24.36
N VAL A 213 4.99 11.19 23.12
CA VAL A 213 3.59 11.43 22.77
C VAL A 213 3.11 10.29 21.88
N SER A 214 1.94 9.75 22.16
CA SER A 214 1.32 8.70 21.37
C SER A 214 -0.13 9.08 21.10
N TYR A 215 -0.40 9.49 19.86
CA TYR A 215 -1.75 9.79 19.40
C TYR A 215 -2.47 8.51 18.99
N HIS A 216 -3.75 8.43 19.35
CA HIS A 216 -4.68 7.39 18.96
C HIS A 216 -5.95 8.05 18.44
N ILE A 217 -6.19 7.91 17.14
CA ILE A 217 -7.32 8.55 16.45
C ILE A 217 -8.32 7.48 16.02
N THR A 218 -9.59 7.66 16.38
CA THR A 218 -10.68 6.79 15.94
C THR A 218 -11.45 7.44 14.79
N TYR A 219 -11.87 6.64 13.82
CA TYR A 219 -12.54 7.15 12.62
C TYR A 219 -13.59 6.17 12.07
N THR A 220 -14.52 6.68 11.25
CA THR A 220 -15.61 5.92 10.61
C THR A 220 -15.16 5.21 9.33
N ASP A 221 -16.03 4.37 8.75
CA ASP A 221 -15.83 3.80 7.42
C ASP A 221 -15.83 4.83 6.27
N THR A 222 -16.44 5.99 6.47
CA THR A 222 -16.44 7.10 5.53
C THR A 222 -15.18 7.96 5.58
N GLY A 223 -14.31 7.78 6.58
CA GLY A 223 -13.09 8.57 6.77
C GLY A 223 -13.24 9.79 7.67
N GLU A 224 -14.32 9.87 8.46
CA GLU A 224 -14.52 10.94 9.44
C GLU A 224 -13.84 10.58 10.76
N ILE A 225 -13.10 11.53 11.34
CA ILE A 225 -12.49 11.36 12.67
C ILE A 225 -13.57 11.57 13.73
N VAL A 226 -13.73 10.59 14.63
CA VAL A 226 -14.75 10.59 15.68
C VAL A 226 -14.16 10.93 17.05
N GLU A 227 -12.96 10.40 17.32
CA GLU A 227 -12.27 10.62 18.60
C GLU A 227 -10.77 10.79 18.33
N ALA A 228 -10.13 11.64 19.14
CA ALA A 228 -8.69 11.79 19.14
C ALA A 228 -8.21 11.78 20.58
N ALA A 229 -7.26 10.91 20.88
CA ALA A 229 -6.70 10.74 22.21
C ALA A 229 -5.17 10.79 22.16
N ALA A 230 -4.55 11.32 23.20
CA ALA A 230 -3.10 11.41 23.33
C ALA A 230 -2.64 10.79 24.66
N ALA A 231 -1.63 9.92 24.59
CA ALA A 231 -0.94 9.36 25.74
C ALA A 231 0.45 9.97 25.88
N PHE A 232 0.84 10.30 27.11
CA PHE A 232 2.09 11.01 27.40
C PHE A 232 3.01 10.20 28.31
N VAL A 233 4.31 10.28 28.04
CA VAL A 233 5.35 9.93 29.03
C VAL A 233 6.13 11.18 29.36
N LEU A 234 6.07 11.59 30.63
CA LEU A 234 6.77 12.74 31.17
C LEU A 234 8.05 12.27 31.87
N GLY A 235 9.10 13.07 31.83
CA GLY A 235 10.34 12.83 32.56
C GLY A 235 10.88 14.10 33.18
N ALA A 236 12.16 14.05 33.56
CA ALA A 236 12.89 15.19 34.09
C ALA A 236 14.24 15.37 33.37
N ILE A 237 14.72 16.61 33.35
CA ILE A 237 15.99 17.03 32.74
C ILE A 237 16.83 17.67 33.85
N THR A 238 18.10 17.28 33.97
CA THR A 238 19.09 17.91 34.86
C THR A 238 19.91 18.97 34.12
N GLU A 239 20.64 19.83 34.82
CA GLU A 239 21.49 20.86 34.18
C GLU A 239 22.55 20.28 33.23
N GLU A 240 23.06 19.07 33.46
CA GLU A 240 24.08 18.47 32.60
C GLU A 240 23.50 17.99 31.25
N ALA A 241 22.19 17.84 31.16
CA ALA A 241 21.52 17.35 29.97
C ALA A 241 21.32 18.49 28.95
N LEU A 242 22.19 18.55 27.95
CA LEU A 242 22.13 19.52 26.85
C LEU A 242 21.05 19.21 25.79
N SER A 243 20.55 17.97 25.76
CA SER A 243 19.53 17.53 24.80
C SER A 243 18.71 16.36 25.33
N VAL A 244 17.46 16.23 24.85
CA VAL A 244 16.60 15.07 25.14
C VAL A 244 16.18 14.41 23.84
N GLN A 245 16.08 13.08 23.85
CA GLN A 245 15.45 12.34 22.77
C GLN A 245 13.95 12.21 23.07
N GLN A 246 13.12 12.72 22.16
CA GLN A 246 11.67 12.57 22.21
C GLN A 246 11.23 11.51 21.19
N SER A 247 10.19 10.73 21.53
CA SER A 247 9.57 9.80 20.59
C SER A 247 8.10 10.15 20.36
N PHE A 248 7.69 10.22 19.11
CA PHE A 248 6.31 10.52 18.72
C PHE A 248 5.74 9.35 17.97
N GLN A 249 4.49 9.02 18.25
CA GLN A 249 3.77 7.97 17.56
C GLN A 249 2.35 8.43 17.28
N ILE A 250 1.82 8.03 16.11
CA ILE A 250 0.41 8.17 15.79
C ILE A 250 -0.13 6.85 15.29
N SER A 251 -1.33 6.52 15.75
CA SER A 251 -2.03 5.30 15.40
C SER A 251 -3.51 5.60 15.17
N PHE A 252 -4.14 4.81 14.31
CA PHE A 252 -5.54 4.98 13.96
C PHE A 252 -6.30 3.67 14.15
N THR A 253 -7.54 3.75 14.61
CA THR A 253 -8.44 2.60 14.71
C THR A 253 -9.81 2.94 14.15
N GLN A 254 -10.40 2.04 13.39
CA GLN A 254 -11.74 2.25 12.86
C GLN A 254 -12.78 1.82 13.91
N VAL A 255 -13.84 2.61 14.08
CA VAL A 255 -14.99 2.29 14.94
C VAL A 255 -15.57 0.93 14.55
N ASP A 256 -15.96 0.14 15.55
CA ASP A 256 -16.58 -1.21 15.40
C ASP A 256 -15.73 -2.28 14.69
N THR A 257 -14.41 -2.12 14.64
CA THR A 257 -13.52 -3.15 14.07
C THR A 257 -12.93 -4.08 15.13
N LYS A 258 -12.96 -5.39 14.86
CA LYS A 258 -12.21 -6.39 15.63
C LYS A 258 -10.78 -6.49 15.09
N PRO A 259 -9.75 -6.61 15.95
CA PRO A 259 -8.37 -6.81 15.49
C PRO A 259 -8.29 -8.14 14.73
N VAL A 260 -8.04 -8.05 13.41
CA VAL A 260 -7.90 -9.22 12.53
C VAL A 260 -6.41 -9.58 12.38
N PRO A 261 -6.07 -10.88 12.47
CA PRO A 261 -4.71 -11.35 12.22
C PRO A 261 -4.29 -11.02 10.79
N LEU A 262 -3.15 -10.37 10.63
CA LEU A 262 -2.49 -10.24 9.33
C LEU A 262 -1.64 -11.49 9.07
N SER A 263 -1.39 -11.74 7.79
CA SER A 263 -0.26 -12.59 7.44
C SER A 263 1.03 -12.02 8.04
N GLY A 264 1.94 -12.90 8.45
CA GLY A 264 3.14 -12.56 9.23
C GLY A 264 4.18 -13.66 9.04
N SER A 265 5.09 -13.88 9.99
CA SER A 265 6.01 -15.02 9.89
C SER A 265 5.23 -16.35 10.08
N PRO A 266 5.30 -17.33 9.16
CA PRO A 266 6.28 -17.52 8.09
C PRO A 266 5.91 -16.96 6.70
N GLY A 267 4.74 -16.39 6.46
CA GLY A 267 4.43 -15.71 5.20
C GLY A 267 2.95 -15.42 5.03
N TYR A 268 2.50 -15.29 3.78
CA TYR A 268 1.07 -15.17 3.47
C TYR A 268 0.30 -16.43 3.85
N VAL A 269 -0.81 -16.26 4.57
CA VAL A 269 -1.75 -17.32 4.94
C VAL A 269 -3.05 -17.13 4.16
N VAL A 270 -3.56 -18.22 3.58
CA VAL A 270 -4.79 -18.20 2.78
C VAL A 270 -5.97 -17.71 3.63
N GLY A 271 -6.74 -16.76 3.10
CA GLY A 271 -7.90 -16.17 3.77
C GLY A 271 -7.61 -14.99 4.69
N LEU A 272 -6.35 -14.60 4.86
CA LEU A 272 -6.00 -13.34 5.54
C LEU A 272 -5.87 -12.19 4.52
N PRO A 273 -6.12 -10.93 4.93
CA PRO A 273 -6.00 -9.78 4.04
C PRO A 273 -4.61 -9.64 3.40
N VAL A 274 -4.59 -9.31 2.11
CA VAL A 274 -3.36 -8.93 1.40
C VAL A 274 -2.86 -7.60 1.94
N ARG A 275 -1.55 -7.53 2.24
CA ARG A 275 -0.95 -6.32 2.78
C ARG A 275 -0.60 -5.37 1.64
N ALA A 276 -1.08 -4.14 1.74
CA ALA A 276 -0.88 -3.13 0.71
C ALA A 276 -0.64 -1.75 1.33
N GLY A 277 -0.01 -0.88 0.56
CA GLY A 277 0.43 0.43 1.04
C GLY A 277 0.70 1.39 -0.10
N PHE A 278 1.08 2.59 0.30
CA PHE A 278 1.32 3.72 -0.59
C PHE A 278 2.79 4.12 -0.47
N ARG A 279 3.34 4.61 -1.57
CA ARG A 279 4.60 5.33 -1.45
C ARG A 279 4.27 6.69 -0.83
N PRO A 280 5.05 7.18 0.15
CA PRO A 280 4.95 8.58 0.52
C PRO A 280 5.23 9.38 -0.74
N GLN A 281 4.24 10.15 -1.20
CA GLN A 281 4.53 11.21 -2.16
C GLN A 281 5.57 12.09 -1.46
N GLY A 282 6.76 12.14 -2.04
CA GLY A 282 7.79 13.03 -1.56
C GLY A 282 7.18 14.42 -1.52
N TYR A 283 7.11 15.00 -0.32
CA TYR A 283 7.17 16.45 -0.16
C TYR A 283 8.17 16.99 -1.19
N PRO A 284 7.87 18.11 -1.88
CA PRO A 284 8.73 18.61 -2.94
C PRO A 284 10.11 18.89 -2.34
N PHE A 285 11.03 17.94 -2.55
CA PHE A 285 12.44 18.19 -2.47
C PHE A 285 12.71 19.15 -3.60
N LEU A 286 12.65 20.45 -3.28
CA LEU A 286 13.17 21.49 -4.14
C LEU A 286 14.54 21.02 -4.61
N LEU A 287 14.63 20.83 -5.92
CA LEU A 287 15.85 20.57 -6.67
C LEU A 287 16.81 21.75 -6.43
N CYS A 288 17.58 21.69 -5.36
CA CYS A 288 18.82 22.44 -5.27
C CYS A 288 19.95 21.53 -5.72
N SER A 289 20.28 21.64 -7.01
CA SER A 289 21.62 21.35 -7.51
C SER A 289 22.23 22.66 -8.04
N PRO A 290 23.53 22.94 -7.84
CA PRO A 290 24.54 22.09 -7.21
C PRO A 290 25.07 22.71 -5.90
N CYS A 291 24.82 22.08 -4.76
CA CYS A 291 25.68 22.29 -3.58
C CYS A 291 26.76 21.21 -3.61
N SER A 292 27.97 21.63 -4.00
CA SER A 292 29.19 20.85 -3.93
C SER A 292 29.54 20.55 -2.48
N GLY A 293 29.05 19.44 -1.95
CA GLY A 293 29.38 18.93 -0.62
C GLY A 293 29.28 17.40 -0.58
N PRO A 294 30.08 16.70 0.24
CA PRO A 294 30.04 15.25 0.33
C PRO A 294 28.67 14.77 0.83
N ALA A 295 28.09 13.82 0.13
CA ALA A 295 26.79 13.22 0.45
C ALA A 295 26.76 12.67 1.90
N PRO A 296 25.69 12.92 2.67
CA PRO A 296 25.46 12.22 3.93
C PRO A 296 25.22 10.72 3.67
N GLN A 297 25.93 9.86 4.41
CA GLN A 297 25.98 8.39 4.21
C GLN A 297 24.74 7.63 4.73
N THR A 298 23.59 8.29 4.89
CA THR A 298 22.36 7.64 5.36
C THR A 298 21.20 8.10 4.50
N PRO A 299 20.58 7.21 3.69
CA PRO A 299 19.34 7.55 3.02
C PRO A 299 18.28 7.77 4.11
N SER A 300 17.65 8.94 4.12
CA SER A 300 16.37 9.14 4.79
C SER A 300 15.42 8.06 4.27
N SER A 301 14.99 7.17 5.16
CA SER A 301 14.22 5.96 4.83
C SER A 301 12.91 6.35 4.15
N MET A 302 12.79 6.04 2.87
CA MET A 302 11.54 6.13 2.12
C MET A 302 10.65 4.97 2.59
N ASP A 303 9.88 5.15 3.65
CA ASP A 303 9.08 4.08 4.28
C ASP A 303 7.73 3.88 3.55
N ILE A 304 7.23 2.66 3.37
CA ILE A 304 5.90 2.43 2.77
C ILE A 304 4.81 2.75 3.79
N SER A 305 3.97 3.74 3.51
CA SER A 305 2.85 4.05 4.39
C SER A 305 1.74 3.01 4.23
N GLN A 306 1.42 2.31 5.31
CA GLN A 306 0.32 1.33 5.36
C GLN A 306 -0.88 1.96 6.07
N GLY A 307 -2.07 1.79 5.49
CA GLY A 307 -3.32 2.13 6.16
C GLY A 307 -3.47 1.34 7.46
N SER A 308 -3.90 2.02 8.53
CA SER A 308 -4.22 1.40 9.81
C SER A 308 -5.37 0.38 9.70
N ASN A 309 -6.32 0.62 8.79
CA ASN A 309 -7.36 -0.34 8.47
C ASN A 309 -6.83 -1.51 7.66
N LYS A 310 -6.58 -2.61 8.34
CA LYS A 310 -6.12 -3.87 7.74
C LYS A 310 -7.07 -4.42 6.67
N HIS A 311 -8.36 -4.06 6.70
CA HIS A 311 -9.36 -4.51 5.73
C HIS A 311 -9.47 -3.60 4.50
N SER A 312 -8.99 -2.36 4.59
CA SER A 312 -9.06 -1.42 3.48
C SER A 312 -7.75 -1.25 2.72
N GLN A 313 -6.64 -1.85 3.20
CA GLN A 313 -5.32 -1.75 2.54
C GLN A 313 -5.41 -2.11 1.05
N LEU A 314 -5.98 -3.28 0.74
CA LEU A 314 -6.39 -3.65 -0.61
C LEU A 314 -7.81 -4.21 -0.53
N SER A 315 -8.74 -3.54 -1.19
CA SER A 315 -10.16 -3.88 -1.15
C SER A 315 -10.80 -3.81 -2.54
N ILE A 316 -11.94 -4.47 -2.68
CA ILE A 316 -12.82 -4.38 -3.84
C ILE A 316 -14.22 -3.94 -3.42
N LEU A 317 -15.02 -3.50 -4.39
CA LEU A 317 -16.44 -3.23 -4.20
C LEU A 317 -17.13 -4.42 -3.49
N GLN A 318 -17.95 -4.19 -2.47
CA GLN A 318 -18.84 -5.19 -1.91
C GLN A 318 -20.27 -4.98 -2.43
N SER A 319 -20.95 -6.06 -2.76
CA SER A 319 -22.36 -5.98 -3.17
C SER A 319 -23.24 -5.61 -1.97
N SER A 320 -24.05 -4.56 -2.12
CA SER A 320 -25.07 -4.16 -1.15
C SER A 320 -26.39 -4.92 -1.37
N PRO A 321 -27.28 -5.01 -0.37
CA PRO A 321 -28.60 -5.60 -0.53
C PRO A 321 -29.48 -4.89 -1.58
N SER A 322 -29.32 -3.57 -1.72
CA SER A 322 -30.03 -2.77 -2.74
C SER A 322 -29.52 -3.03 -4.16
N GLN A 323 -28.31 -3.60 -4.30
CA GLN A 323 -27.60 -3.85 -5.56
C GLN A 323 -27.49 -2.61 -6.45
N ASP A 324 -27.59 -1.40 -5.90
CA ASP A 324 -27.51 -0.14 -6.65
C ASP A 324 -26.13 0.49 -6.42
N CYS A 325 -25.44 0.85 -7.51
CA CYS A 325 -24.12 1.45 -7.46
C CYS A 325 -24.11 2.88 -6.91
N LEU A 326 -25.25 3.58 -6.93
CA LEU A 326 -25.35 5.01 -6.57
C LEU A 326 -26.05 5.25 -5.22
N ALA A 327 -26.56 4.21 -4.55
CA ALA A 327 -27.40 4.37 -3.36
C ALA A 327 -26.63 4.68 -2.06
N ALA A 328 -25.34 4.33 -1.99
CA ALA A 328 -24.42 4.66 -0.90
C ALA A 328 -22.98 4.51 -1.39
N GLN A 329 -22.01 5.23 -0.79
CA GLN A 329 -20.59 4.87 -0.95
C GLN A 329 -20.44 3.43 -0.43
N GLY A 330 -20.26 2.49 -1.36
CA GLY A 330 -20.56 1.08 -1.12
C GLY A 330 -19.61 0.46 -0.09
N PRO A 331 -20.10 -0.50 0.73
CA PRO A 331 -19.24 -1.28 1.60
C PRO A 331 -18.11 -1.94 0.78
N ARG A 332 -16.97 -2.16 1.41
CA ARG A 332 -15.76 -2.66 0.75
C ARG A 332 -15.38 -4.01 1.33
N ALA A 333 -15.05 -4.96 0.46
CA ALA A 333 -14.59 -6.26 0.87
C ALA A 333 -13.05 -6.31 0.79
N PRO A 334 -12.35 -6.77 1.84
CA PRO A 334 -10.90 -6.95 1.80
C PRO A 334 -10.51 -8.02 0.78
N VAL A 335 -9.39 -7.81 0.09
CA VAL A 335 -8.80 -8.84 -0.77
C VAL A 335 -8.08 -9.87 0.09
N LEU A 336 -8.59 -11.09 0.12
CA LEU A 336 -8.04 -12.18 0.94
C LEU A 336 -7.06 -13.04 0.13
N PHE A 337 -5.86 -13.25 0.66
CA PHE A 337 -4.83 -14.01 -0.06
C PHE A 337 -5.30 -15.42 -0.42
N GLY A 338 -5.11 -15.81 -1.69
CA GLY A 338 -5.44 -17.14 -2.19
C GLY A 338 -6.94 -17.39 -2.41
N GLN A 339 -7.81 -16.37 -2.30
CA GLN A 339 -9.24 -16.49 -2.57
C GLN A 339 -9.63 -15.65 -3.79
N ASN A 340 -10.15 -16.31 -4.82
CA ASN A 340 -10.71 -15.61 -5.96
C ASN A 340 -12.08 -15.02 -5.58
N MET A 341 -12.28 -13.75 -5.86
CA MET A 341 -13.48 -13.01 -5.45
C MET A 341 -14.08 -12.29 -6.66
N ILE A 342 -15.40 -12.21 -6.72
CA ILE A 342 -16.12 -11.39 -7.69
C ILE A 342 -17.34 -10.77 -7.02
N SER A 343 -17.56 -9.50 -7.28
CA SER A 343 -18.64 -8.71 -6.71
C SER A 343 -19.11 -7.68 -7.73
N GLY A 344 -20.28 -7.09 -7.47
CA GLY A 344 -20.79 -6.05 -8.35
C GLY A 344 -22.09 -5.41 -7.88
N CYS A 345 -22.46 -4.36 -8.58
CA CYS A 345 -23.70 -3.62 -8.41
C CYS A 345 -24.32 -3.33 -9.79
N LYS A 346 -25.57 -2.90 -9.80
CA LYS A 346 -26.32 -2.54 -11.00
C LYS A 346 -26.38 -1.02 -11.08
N LEU A 347 -25.92 -0.48 -12.21
CA LEU A 347 -26.05 0.93 -12.53
C LEU A 347 -27.28 1.15 -13.40
N ARG A 348 -28.22 1.98 -12.94
CA ARG A 348 -29.38 2.42 -13.74
C ARG A 348 -29.05 3.73 -14.45
N ILE A 349 -29.05 3.70 -15.78
CA ILE A 349 -28.82 4.86 -16.63
C ILE A 349 -30.16 5.44 -17.05
N THR A 350 -30.34 6.73 -16.80
CA THR A 350 -31.50 7.55 -17.15
C THR A 350 -31.05 8.79 -17.93
N ALA A 351 -31.99 9.49 -18.57
CA ALA A 351 -31.70 10.70 -19.36
C ALA A 351 -31.13 11.87 -18.53
N ALA A 352 -31.29 11.85 -17.20
CA ALA A 352 -30.84 12.92 -16.31
C ALA A 352 -29.35 12.79 -15.90
N LEU A 353 -28.71 11.65 -16.13
CA LEU A 353 -27.35 11.38 -15.67
C LEU A 353 -26.31 12.08 -16.56
N LYS A 354 -25.53 12.98 -15.95
CA LYS A 354 -24.37 13.62 -16.58
C LYS A 354 -23.18 12.69 -16.53
N CYS A 355 -22.47 12.56 -17.66
CA CYS A 355 -21.47 11.51 -17.80
C CYS A 355 -20.16 11.75 -17.03
N GLN A 356 -19.66 12.99 -17.01
CA GLN A 356 -18.41 13.32 -16.29
C GLN A 356 -18.50 13.04 -14.78
N PRO A 357 -19.54 13.54 -14.05
CA PRO A 357 -19.71 13.20 -12.64
C PRO A 357 -19.91 11.70 -12.41
N LEU A 358 -20.69 11.04 -13.28
CA LEU A 358 -20.93 9.60 -13.18
C LEU A 358 -19.65 8.79 -13.34
N ALA A 359 -18.74 9.18 -14.23
CA ALA A 359 -17.48 8.49 -14.43
C ALA A 359 -16.59 8.54 -13.18
N GLN A 360 -16.52 9.69 -12.51
CA GLN A 360 -15.79 9.84 -11.25
C GLN A 360 -16.43 9.02 -10.13
N THR A 361 -17.74 9.15 -9.92
CA THR A 361 -18.45 8.37 -8.90
C THR A 361 -18.28 6.86 -9.11
N LEU A 362 -18.33 6.37 -10.35
CA LEU A 362 -18.10 4.95 -10.64
C LEU A 362 -16.65 4.52 -10.43
N LEU A 363 -15.69 5.40 -10.70
CA LEU A 363 -14.29 5.15 -10.41
C LEU A 363 -14.07 5.01 -8.90
N ASP A 364 -14.67 5.89 -8.10
CA ASP A 364 -14.60 5.86 -6.64
C ASP A 364 -15.30 4.61 -6.07
N VAL A 365 -16.42 4.18 -6.65
CA VAL A 365 -17.09 2.93 -6.28
C VAL A 365 -16.18 1.72 -6.55
N LEU A 366 -15.49 1.69 -7.70
CA LEU A 366 -14.62 0.58 -8.08
C LEU A 366 -13.29 0.57 -7.30
N LYS A 367 -12.59 1.70 -7.25
CA LYS A 367 -11.27 1.83 -6.62
C LYS A 367 -11.35 2.06 -5.11
N GLY A 368 -12.44 2.63 -4.61
CA GLY A 368 -12.53 3.15 -3.25
C GLY A 368 -11.79 4.47 -3.14
N GLN A 369 -11.93 5.14 -1.98
CA GLN A 369 -11.27 6.42 -1.70
C GLN A 369 -9.74 6.32 -1.71
N SER A 370 -9.16 5.15 -1.41
CA SER A 370 -7.71 4.95 -1.34
C SER A 370 -7.30 3.60 -1.95
N PHE A 371 -6.99 3.61 -3.25
CA PHE A 371 -6.46 2.43 -3.92
C PHE A 371 -4.92 2.39 -3.79
N PRO A 372 -4.34 1.32 -3.21
CA PRO A 372 -2.91 1.26 -2.93
C PRO A 372 -2.06 1.24 -4.21
N GLU A 373 -0.80 1.64 -4.08
CA GLU A 373 0.19 1.59 -5.15
C GLU A 373 1.09 0.35 -5.07
N TYR A 374 1.25 -0.23 -3.87
CA TYR A 374 2.15 -1.34 -3.61
C TYR A 374 1.49 -2.44 -2.78
N VAL A 375 1.91 -3.67 -3.01
CA VAL A 375 1.54 -4.86 -2.24
C VAL A 375 2.78 -5.51 -1.67
N ALA A 376 2.74 -5.90 -0.39
CA ALA A 376 3.88 -6.53 0.25
C ALA A 376 4.19 -7.88 -0.41
N SER A 377 5.45 -8.15 -0.76
CA SER A 377 5.81 -9.41 -1.41
C SER A 377 5.68 -10.61 -0.46
N PHE A 378 5.95 -10.42 0.84
CA PHE A 378 5.75 -11.43 1.88
C PHE A 378 4.77 -10.96 2.96
N GLY A 379 4.16 -11.92 3.65
CA GLY A 379 3.27 -11.65 4.78
C GLY A 379 3.96 -10.87 5.91
N ASN A 380 5.28 -11.02 6.09
CA ASN A 380 6.08 -10.37 7.12
C ASN A 380 6.95 -9.20 6.64
N SER A 381 6.81 -8.74 5.39
CA SER A 381 7.61 -7.62 4.86
C SER A 381 7.40 -6.35 5.70
N GLN A 382 8.48 -5.72 6.12
CA GLN A 382 8.41 -4.48 6.90
C GLN A 382 8.12 -3.30 5.96
N ALA A 383 7.50 -2.26 6.49
CA ALA A 383 7.24 -1.04 5.73
C ALA A 383 8.54 -0.40 5.22
N GLN A 384 9.60 -0.48 6.05
CA GLN A 384 10.89 0.18 5.81
C GLN A 384 11.69 -0.48 4.69
N ASP A 385 11.34 -1.72 4.31
CA ASP A 385 12.04 -2.47 3.28
C ASP A 385 11.30 -2.34 1.94
N VAL A 386 11.49 -1.21 1.26
CA VAL A 386 10.79 -0.89 0.00
C VAL A 386 11.01 -1.93 -1.09
N LEU A 387 12.17 -2.59 -1.11
CA LEU A 387 12.51 -3.60 -2.12
C LEU A 387 11.67 -4.87 -1.98
N ASP A 388 11.08 -5.04 -0.81
CA ASP A 388 10.18 -6.12 -0.45
C ASP A 388 8.72 -5.85 -0.88
N TRP A 389 8.45 -4.71 -1.54
CA TRP A 389 7.11 -4.33 -2.03
C TRP A 389 7.01 -4.41 -3.55
N VAL A 390 5.87 -4.93 -4.01
CA VAL A 390 5.54 -5.11 -5.43
C VAL A 390 4.62 -3.98 -5.88
N PRO A 391 5.00 -3.16 -6.88
CA PRO A 391 4.12 -2.13 -7.41
C PRO A 391 2.92 -2.74 -8.14
N ILE A 392 1.75 -2.12 -8.01
CA ILE A 392 0.55 -2.49 -8.74
C ILE A 392 0.60 -1.86 -10.13
N THR A 393 0.57 -2.71 -11.16
CA THR A 393 0.55 -2.25 -12.56
C THR A 393 -0.89 -1.91 -12.95
N HIS A 394 -1.15 -0.65 -13.31
CA HIS A 394 -2.48 -0.20 -13.74
C HIS A 394 -2.64 -0.29 -15.25
N LEU A 395 -3.68 -0.99 -15.71
CA LEU A 395 -4.04 -1.11 -17.13
C LEU A 395 -5.44 -0.56 -17.35
N GLN A 396 -5.64 0.16 -18.46
CA GLN A 396 -6.96 0.64 -18.86
C GLN A 396 -7.36 0.06 -20.21
N LEU A 397 -8.50 -0.65 -20.25
CA LEU A 397 -9.06 -1.26 -21.43
C LEU A 397 -10.30 -0.48 -21.86
N SER A 398 -10.29 0.07 -23.08
CA SER A 398 -11.46 0.70 -23.68
C SER A 398 -12.01 -0.16 -24.82
N GLU A 399 -13.33 -0.26 -24.92
CA GLU A 399 -13.99 -1.11 -25.94
C GLU A 399 -13.89 -0.56 -27.38
N GLN A 400 -13.26 0.61 -27.63
CA GLN A 400 -13.25 1.23 -28.96
C GLN A 400 -12.05 0.81 -29.83
N ARG A 401 -12.24 -0.26 -30.61
CA ARG A 401 -11.59 -0.39 -31.93
C ARG A 401 -12.40 0.43 -32.94
N ARG A 402 -11.84 1.54 -33.42
CA ARG A 402 -12.29 2.37 -34.58
C ARG A 402 -13.59 3.16 -34.41
N SER A 403 -13.50 4.41 -33.95
CA SER A 403 -14.42 5.47 -34.36
C SER A 403 -13.74 6.83 -34.30
N ASN A 404 -14.04 7.69 -35.28
CA ASN A 404 -13.43 9.00 -35.51
C ASN A 404 -13.37 9.89 -34.25
N PRO A 405 -12.30 10.70 -34.07
CA PRO A 405 -12.11 11.59 -32.92
C PRO A 405 -13.03 12.82 -32.89
N LEU A 406 -14.03 12.90 -33.77
CA LEU A 406 -14.84 14.10 -34.01
C LEU A 406 -16.20 14.11 -33.29
N GLN A 407 -16.46 13.14 -32.40
CA GLN A 407 -17.67 13.17 -31.58
C GLN A 407 -17.35 12.60 -30.19
N GLY A 408 -17.29 13.47 -29.19
CA GLY A 408 -16.92 13.14 -27.81
C GLY A 408 -17.85 12.10 -27.20
N SER A 409 -17.53 10.81 -27.42
CA SER A 409 -18.27 9.70 -26.86
C SER A 409 -17.80 9.47 -25.43
N CYS A 410 -18.65 9.76 -24.46
CA CYS A 410 -18.27 9.67 -23.06
C CYS A 410 -18.04 8.22 -22.62
N GLN A 411 -16.95 7.95 -21.89
CA GLN A 411 -16.59 6.63 -21.37
C GLN A 411 -16.79 6.59 -19.86
N ILE A 412 -17.42 5.52 -19.37
CA ILE A 412 -17.61 5.27 -17.94
C ILE A 412 -16.91 3.97 -17.53
N PRO A 413 -16.28 3.92 -16.34
CA PRO A 413 -15.66 2.70 -15.84
C PRO A 413 -16.75 1.71 -15.37
N VAL A 414 -16.61 0.45 -15.77
CA VAL A 414 -17.59 -0.60 -15.49
C VAL A 414 -16.99 -1.82 -14.81
N SER A 415 -15.68 -2.03 -14.89
CA SER A 415 -15.05 -3.10 -14.15
C SER A 415 -13.65 -2.81 -13.68
N LEU A 416 -13.30 -3.36 -12.51
CA LEU A 416 -11.95 -3.38 -11.97
C LEU A 416 -11.54 -4.83 -11.67
N GLY A 417 -10.61 -5.36 -12.45
CA GLY A 417 -10.01 -6.68 -12.23
C GLY A 417 -8.64 -6.55 -11.55
N ILE A 418 -8.38 -7.33 -10.51
CA ILE A 418 -7.08 -7.39 -9.85
C ILE A 418 -6.52 -8.80 -10.05
N GLU A 419 -5.41 -8.92 -10.76
CA GLU A 419 -4.68 -10.17 -10.90
C GLU A 419 -3.46 -10.17 -9.98
N VAL A 420 -3.41 -11.13 -9.05
CA VAL A 420 -2.29 -11.32 -8.12
C VAL A 420 -1.55 -12.60 -8.50
N LYS A 421 -0.33 -12.44 -9.03
CA LYS A 421 0.57 -13.57 -9.32
C LYS A 421 1.49 -13.78 -8.14
N TRP A 422 1.55 -15.02 -7.67
CA TRP A 422 2.36 -15.41 -6.53
C TRP A 422 3.10 -16.73 -6.79
N THR A 423 4.18 -16.96 -6.04
CA THR A 423 5.04 -18.13 -6.19
C THR A 423 5.49 -18.67 -4.82
N LYS A 424 5.86 -19.93 -4.78
CA LYS A 424 6.47 -20.61 -3.63
C LYS A 424 7.96 -20.26 -3.58
N TYR A 425 8.38 -19.63 -2.49
CA TYR A 425 9.74 -19.20 -2.23
C TYR A 425 10.31 -19.94 -1.02
N GLY A 426 11.59 -20.36 -1.09
CA GLY A 426 12.28 -21.02 0.01
C GLY A 426 12.36 -22.55 -0.11
N SER A 427 12.32 -23.25 1.03
CA SER A 427 12.52 -24.71 1.09
C SER A 427 11.38 -25.47 0.40
N LEU A 428 11.71 -26.58 -0.27
CA LEU A 428 10.71 -27.47 -0.85
C LEU A 428 9.74 -28.06 0.20
N VAL A 429 10.23 -28.27 1.42
CA VAL A 429 9.46 -28.88 2.53
C VAL A 429 8.54 -27.86 3.21
N ASN A 430 8.91 -26.57 3.17
CA ASN A 430 8.12 -25.49 3.78
C ASN A 430 8.25 -24.19 2.95
N PRO A 431 7.64 -24.14 1.76
CA PRO A 431 7.70 -22.97 0.91
C PRO A 431 6.79 -21.86 1.44
N GLN A 432 7.26 -20.64 1.37
CA GLN A 432 6.49 -19.44 1.71
C GLN A 432 5.87 -18.84 0.45
N ALA A 433 4.65 -18.35 0.54
CA ALA A 433 4.02 -17.63 -0.55
C ALA A 433 4.63 -16.22 -0.70
N ARG A 434 5.11 -15.93 -1.91
CA ARG A 434 5.64 -14.62 -2.31
C ARG A 434 4.82 -14.05 -3.45
N ILE A 435 4.23 -12.88 -3.27
CA ILE A 435 3.59 -12.13 -4.36
C ILE A 435 4.69 -11.55 -5.25
N VAL A 436 4.58 -11.72 -6.57
CA VAL A 436 5.60 -11.29 -7.53
C VAL A 436 5.11 -10.19 -8.47
N ASN A 437 3.82 -10.15 -8.75
CA ASN A 437 3.24 -9.19 -9.67
C ASN A 437 1.77 -9.00 -9.32
N VAL A 438 1.34 -7.75 -9.28
CA VAL A 438 -0.06 -7.38 -9.12
C VAL A 438 -0.45 -6.46 -10.26
N THR A 439 -1.54 -6.79 -10.96
CA THR A 439 -2.05 -6.00 -12.07
C THR A 439 -3.50 -5.61 -11.80
N ALA A 440 -3.81 -4.31 -11.90
CA ALA A 440 -5.15 -3.77 -11.77
C ALA A 440 -5.67 -3.27 -13.13
N THR A 441 -6.65 -3.95 -13.70
CA THR A 441 -7.25 -3.68 -15.01
C THR A 441 -8.59 -2.96 -14.84
N LEU A 442 -8.65 -1.71 -15.27
CA LEU A 442 -9.89 -0.93 -15.35
C LEU A 442 -10.47 -1.05 -16.76
N SER A 443 -11.72 -1.49 -16.88
CA SER A 443 -12.42 -1.50 -18.18
C SER A 443 -13.47 -0.42 -18.25
N THR A 444 -13.52 0.28 -19.38
CA THR A 444 -14.48 1.36 -19.64
C THR A 444 -15.41 1.01 -20.81
N THR A 445 -16.65 1.49 -20.74
CA THR A 445 -17.63 1.36 -21.82
C THR A 445 -18.18 2.73 -22.22
N THR A 446 -18.62 2.85 -23.48
CA THR A 446 -19.19 4.10 -23.99
C THR A 446 -20.63 4.28 -23.50
N LEU A 447 -20.90 5.40 -22.83
CA LEU A 447 -22.24 5.79 -22.43
C LEU A 447 -22.99 6.39 -23.63
N LYS A 448 -24.08 5.73 -24.04
CA LYS A 448 -25.04 6.29 -25.00
C LYS A 448 -26.16 6.97 -24.23
N GLN A 449 -26.45 8.23 -24.55
CA GLN A 449 -27.60 8.94 -23.94
C GLN A 449 -28.91 8.24 -24.34
N LEU A 450 -29.78 8.01 -23.35
CA LEU A 450 -31.10 7.42 -23.58
C LEU A 450 -32.15 8.53 -23.75
N PRO A 451 -33.17 8.33 -24.61
CA PRO A 451 -34.31 9.23 -24.68
C PRO A 451 -35.11 9.22 -23.37
N SER A 452 -35.76 10.34 -23.07
CA SER A 452 -36.56 10.52 -21.85
C SER A 452 -37.57 9.38 -21.64
N GLY A 453 -37.59 8.82 -20.43
CA GLY A 453 -38.48 7.71 -20.05
C GLY A 453 -37.93 6.30 -20.35
N ARG A 454 -36.75 6.16 -20.98
CA ARG A 454 -36.06 4.86 -21.09
C ARG A 454 -34.97 4.73 -20.04
N GLU A 455 -34.83 3.51 -19.51
CA GLU A 455 -33.75 3.12 -18.61
C GLU A 455 -32.91 1.98 -19.21
N ARG A 456 -31.61 1.97 -18.90
CA ARG A 456 -30.70 0.87 -19.21
C ARG A 456 -29.93 0.49 -17.97
N ILE A 457 -29.82 -0.81 -17.73
CA ILE A 457 -29.04 -1.34 -16.60
C ILE A 457 -27.70 -1.85 -17.11
N ILE A 458 -26.61 -1.42 -16.48
CA ILE A 458 -25.25 -1.92 -16.75
C ILE A 458 -24.70 -2.55 -15.46
N PRO A 459 -24.14 -3.77 -15.52
CA PRO A 459 -23.45 -4.35 -14.38
C PRO A 459 -22.09 -3.68 -14.19
N VAL A 460 -21.83 -3.21 -12.98
CA VAL A 460 -20.51 -2.72 -12.57
C VAL A 460 -19.89 -3.78 -11.67
N THR A 461 -18.69 -4.25 -12.01
CA THR A 461 -18.11 -5.45 -11.37
C THR A 461 -16.69 -5.22 -10.87
N SER A 462 -16.34 -5.85 -9.77
CA SER A 462 -14.95 -5.95 -9.32
C SER A 462 -14.58 -7.40 -9.12
N SER A 463 -13.35 -7.76 -9.47
CA SER A 463 -12.89 -9.15 -9.37
C SER A 463 -11.44 -9.21 -8.95
N VAL A 464 -11.09 -10.30 -8.25
CA VAL A 464 -9.72 -10.63 -7.85
C VAL A 464 -9.44 -12.06 -8.23
N VAL A 465 -8.29 -12.30 -8.86
CA VAL A 465 -7.80 -13.62 -9.22
C VAL A 465 -6.39 -13.81 -8.71
N PHE A 466 -6.16 -14.91 -7.98
CA PHE A 466 -4.84 -15.36 -7.57
C PHE A 466 -4.33 -16.46 -8.50
N THR A 467 -3.14 -16.27 -9.05
CA THR A 467 -2.50 -17.21 -9.97
C THR A 467 -1.19 -17.69 -9.36
N ASP A 468 -1.09 -18.99 -9.07
CA ASP A 468 0.17 -19.63 -8.66
C ASP A 468 1.05 -19.83 -9.91
N ILE A 469 2.20 -19.14 -9.94
CA ILE A 469 3.19 -19.23 -11.01
C ILE A 469 4.44 -19.99 -10.58
N SER A 470 4.35 -20.78 -9.50
CA SER A 470 5.47 -21.59 -9.00
C SER A 470 5.96 -22.57 -10.06
N SER A 471 7.27 -22.57 -10.30
CA SER A 471 7.90 -23.64 -11.06
C SER A 471 7.72 -24.97 -10.32
N PRO A 472 7.42 -26.06 -11.03
CA PRO A 472 7.41 -27.38 -10.41
C PRO A 472 8.79 -27.67 -9.83
N ALA A 473 8.81 -28.29 -8.65
CA ALA A 473 10.04 -28.66 -7.98
C ALA A 473 10.84 -29.63 -8.86
N GLN A 474 12.04 -29.21 -9.26
CA GLN A 474 12.98 -30.07 -9.96
C GLN A 474 13.96 -30.68 -8.96
N PRO A 475 14.21 -31.99 -8.99
CA PRO A 475 15.24 -32.60 -8.15
C PRO A 475 16.61 -32.04 -8.56
N GLY A 476 17.27 -31.36 -7.63
CA GLY A 476 18.58 -30.75 -7.85
C GLY A 476 19.29 -30.51 -6.51
N TYR A 477 20.61 -30.64 -6.53
CA TYR A 477 21.44 -30.30 -5.37
C TYR A 477 21.54 -28.78 -5.26
N LYS A 478 21.51 -28.24 -4.04
CA LYS A 478 21.78 -26.82 -3.78
C LYS A 478 23.14 -26.46 -4.41
N ALA A 479 23.18 -25.44 -5.26
CA ALA A 479 24.43 -24.97 -5.82
C ALA A 479 25.41 -24.64 -4.69
N TRP A 480 26.67 -25.06 -4.82
CA TRP A 480 27.70 -24.71 -3.86
C TRP A 480 27.80 -23.18 -3.77
N PRO A 481 27.83 -22.60 -2.55
CA PRO A 481 27.91 -21.15 -2.41
C PRO A 481 29.21 -20.66 -3.08
N THR A 482 29.08 -19.61 -3.91
CA THR A 482 30.24 -18.94 -4.51
C THR A 482 31.02 -18.21 -3.41
N ILE A 483 32.15 -18.78 -3.02
CA ILE A 483 33.06 -18.12 -2.07
C ILE A 483 33.85 -17.05 -2.85
N ASN A 484 33.40 -15.80 -2.77
CA ASN A 484 34.18 -14.65 -3.26
C ASN A 484 35.30 -14.32 -2.26
N LEU A 485 36.36 -15.14 -2.26
CA LEU A 485 37.60 -14.86 -1.52
C LEU A 485 38.34 -13.71 -2.21
N LYS A 486 38.33 -12.52 -1.61
CA LYS A 486 39.30 -11.47 -1.92
C LYS A 486 40.59 -11.78 -1.18
N LEU A 487 41.54 -12.41 -1.87
CA LEU A 487 42.86 -12.66 -1.30
C LEU A 487 43.68 -11.37 -1.26
N PRO A 488 44.47 -11.14 -0.19
CA PRO A 488 45.50 -10.11 -0.15
C PRO A 488 46.49 -10.25 -1.32
N PHE A 489 47.12 -9.13 -1.71
CA PHE A 489 47.99 -9.09 -2.89
C PHE A 489 49.24 -9.99 -2.78
N ASP A 490 49.61 -10.37 -1.56
CA ASP A 490 50.82 -11.07 -1.16
C ASP A 490 50.57 -12.55 -0.78
N PHE A 491 49.36 -13.07 -1.00
CA PHE A 491 48.97 -14.44 -0.60
C PHE A 491 49.91 -15.54 -1.13
N PHE A 492 50.58 -15.32 -2.26
CA PHE A 492 51.51 -16.29 -2.87
C PHE A 492 53.00 -15.96 -2.68
N TYR A 493 53.39 -14.96 -1.87
CA TYR A 493 54.80 -14.65 -1.69
C TYR A 493 55.50 -15.67 -0.75
N PRO A 494 56.68 -16.24 -1.07
CA PRO A 494 57.52 -16.07 -2.27
C PRO A 494 57.43 -17.25 -3.26
N PHE A 495 56.29 -17.93 -3.33
CA PHE A 495 56.10 -19.19 -4.08
C PHE A 495 55.74 -18.99 -5.57
N VAL A 496 55.91 -17.77 -6.12
CA VAL A 496 55.74 -17.45 -7.55
C VAL A 496 57.01 -16.86 -8.12
#